data_AF-A0A2T9IWK6-F1
#
_entry.id   AF-A0A2T9IWK6-F1
#
_cell.length_a   1.000
_cell.length_b   1.000
_cell.length_c   1.000
_cell.angle_alpha   90.00
_cell.angle_beta   90.00
_cell.angle_gamma   90.00
#
_symmetry.space_group_name_H-M   'P 1'
#
loop_
_entity.id
_entity.type
_entity.pdbx_description
1 polymer ?
#
loop_
_entity_poly.entity_id
_entity_poly.type
_entity_poly.pdbx_seq_one_letter_code
_entity_poly.pdbx_strand_id
1 'polypeptide(L)' 'MKTYTFVCLAGNQVATAVDIQDLAEDAYRRHALSLLRDHASAETIEVWRDEAVIALVERAGAVLGAPAAG' A
#
# COMPACT_ATOMS: atom_id res chain seq x y z
N MET A 1 0.31 10.11 -15.05
CA MET A 1 1.01 9.64 -13.83
C MET A 1 0.25 10.19 -12.64
N LYS A 2 0.24 9.45 -11.54
CA LYS A 2 -0.43 9.79 -10.28
C LYS A 2 0.57 9.52 -9.16
N THR A 3 0.56 10.38 -8.15
CA THR A 3 1.37 10.20 -6.95
C THR A 3 0.64 9.27 -6.00
N TYR A 4 1.30 8.20 -5.59
CA TYR A 4 0.80 7.24 -4.61
C TYR A 4 1.71 7.24 -3.38
N THR A 5 1.09 7.15 -2.20
CA THR A 5 1.81 6.94 -0.95
C THR A 5 1.55 5.52 -0.46
N PHE A 6 2.60 4.78 -0.19
CA PHE A 6 2.57 3.41 0.30
C PHE A 6 3.03 3.40 1.75
N VAL A 7 2.14 3.02 2.65
CA VAL A 7 2.45 2.90 4.08
C VAL A 7 2.58 1.42 4.42
N CYS A 8 3.79 0.99 4.76
CA CYS A 8 4.08 -0.39 5.14
C CYS A 8 3.73 -0.61 6.62
N LEU A 9 2.71 -1.41 6.89
CA LEU A 9 2.23 -1.70 8.23
C LEU A 9 2.71 -3.08 8.69
N ALA A 10 3.27 -3.15 9.90
CA ALA A 10 3.51 -4.41 10.59
C ALA A 10 2.18 -5.00 11.13
N GLY A 11 2.19 -6.25 11.59
CA GLY A 11 0.99 -6.92 12.11
C GLY A 11 0.30 -6.21 13.29
N ASN A 12 1.03 -5.35 14.00
CA ASN A 12 0.48 -4.48 15.06
C ASN A 12 -0.07 -3.14 14.54
N GLN A 13 -0.24 -2.97 13.23
CA GLN A 13 -0.70 -1.74 12.56
C GLN A 13 0.21 -0.53 12.75
N VAL A 14 1.47 -0.74 13.16
CA VAL A 14 2.47 0.34 13.22
C VAL A 14 3.14 0.48 11.86
N ALA A 15 3.20 1.73 11.36
CA ALA A 15 3.94 2.05 10.15
C ALA A 15 5.45 1.83 10.35
N THR A 16 6.03 0.98 9.51
CA THR A 16 7.45 0.62 9.53
C THR A 16 8.24 1.31 8.43
N ALA A 17 7.59 1.65 7.32
CA ALA A 17 8.16 2.40 6.21
C ALA A 17 7.06 3.16 5.48
N VAL A 18 7.45 4.27 4.84
CA VAL A 18 6.60 5.05 3.94
C VAL A 18 7.37 5.27 2.64
N ASP A 19 6.73 5.03 1.51
CA ASP A 19 7.30 5.25 0.19
C ASP A 19 6.32 6.06 -0.68
N ILE A 20 6.82 7.02 -1.45
CA ILE A 20 6.01 7.92 -2.28
C ILE A 20 6.52 7.83 -3.72
N GLN A 21 5.65 7.47 -4.65
CA GLN A 21 6.03 7.22 -6.04
C GLN A 21 5.04 7.84 -7.03
N ASP A 22 5.57 8.36 -8.13
CA ASP A 22 4.76 8.74 -9.30
C ASP A 22 4.66 7.57 -10.28
N LEU A 23 3.46 7.02 -10.39
CA LEU A 23 3.20 5.78 -11.12
C LEU A 23 2.07 5.96 -12.16
N ALA A 24 1.97 5.03 -13.10
CA ALA A 24 0.77 4.88 -13.91
C ALA A 24 -0.39 4.33 -13.05
N GLU A 25 -1.63 4.53 -13.50
CA GLU A 25 -2.83 4.24 -12.69
C GLU A 25 -2.91 2.78 -12.22
N ASP A 26 -2.45 1.84 -13.03
CA ASP A 26 -2.47 0.40 -12.73
C ASP A 26 -1.16 -0.13 -12.12
N ALA A 27 -0.13 0.71 -12.00
CA ALA A 27 1.21 0.27 -11.61
C ALA A 27 1.40 0.17 -10.09
N TYR A 28 0.54 0.82 -9.29
CA TYR A 28 0.67 0.84 -7.83
C TYR A 28 0.62 -0.56 -7.22
N ARG A 29 -0.20 -1.47 -7.76
CA ARG A 29 -0.34 -2.83 -7.22
C ARG A 29 0.96 -3.61 -7.32
N ARG A 30 1.63 -3.53 -8.48
CA ARG A 30 2.93 -4.18 -8.69
C ARG A 30 3.98 -3.62 -7.73
N HIS A 31 3.95 -2.31 -7.50
CA HIS A 31 4.86 -1.64 -6.59
C HIS A 31 4.64 -2.06 -5.13
N ALA A 32 3.39 -2.05 -4.65
CA ALA A 32 3.04 -2.53 -3.32
C ALA A 32 3.50 -3.99 -3.08
N LEU A 33 3.30 -4.87 -4.06
CA LEU A 33 3.79 -6.26 -3.96
C LEU A 33 5.32 -6.36 -3.92
N SER A 34 6.05 -5.43 -4.55
CA SER A 34 7.50 -5.34 -4.42
C SER A 34 7.90 -4.90 -3.02
N LEU A 35 7.28 -3.84 -2.50
CA LEU A 35 7.52 -3.34 -1.15
C LEU A 35 7.27 -4.39 -0.07
N LEU A 36 6.23 -5.23 -0.21
CA LEU A 36 5.99 -6.35 0.72
C LEU A 36 7.13 -7.38 0.71
N ARG A 37 7.81 -7.57 -0.42
CA ARG A 37 8.97 -8.47 -0.51
C ARG A 37 10.21 -7.82 0.11
N ASP A 38 10.39 -6.52 -0.11
CA ASP A 38 11.55 -5.76 0.36
C ASP A 38 11.48 -5.48 1.87
N HIS A 39 10.26 -5.28 2.40
CA HIS A 39 9.98 -5.06 3.82
C HIS A 39 9.38 -6.30 4.46
N ALA A 40 10.23 -7.26 4.85
CA ALA A 40 9.81 -8.52 5.46
C ALA A 40 8.95 -8.36 6.74
N SER A 41 9.12 -7.25 7.47
CA SER A 41 8.34 -6.90 8.66
C SER A 41 6.96 -6.32 8.36
N ALA A 42 6.69 -5.94 7.10
CA ALA A 42 5.39 -5.45 6.68
C ALA A 42 4.47 -6.64 6.34
N GLU A 43 3.28 -6.63 6.93
CA GLU A 43 2.21 -7.60 6.65
C GLU A 43 1.20 -7.04 5.64
N THR A 44 0.97 -5.72 5.71
CA THR A 44 0.00 -5.02 4.87
C THR A 44 0.59 -3.70 4.37
N ILE A 45 0.17 -3.28 3.17
CA ILE A 45 0.46 -1.95 2.64
C ILE A 45 -0.85 -1.21 2.40
N GLU A 46 -0.96 -0.04 3.01
CA GLU A 46 -1.97 0.94 2.64
C GLU A 46 -1.49 1.75 1.45
N VAL A 47 -2.31 1.82 0.42
CA VAL A 47 -2.06 2.65 -0.75
C VAL A 47 -2.99 3.85 -0.71
N TRP A 48 -2.40 5.03 -0.65
CA TRP A 48 -3.08 6.29 -0.57
C TRP A 48 -2.94 7.07 -1.89
N ARG A 49 -4.00 7.80 -2.25
CA ARG A 49 -4.02 8.78 -3.34
C ARG A 49 -5.03 9.87 -3.01
N ASP A 50 -4.71 11.13 -3.30
CA ASP A 50 -5.62 12.26 -3.09
C ASP A 50 -6.25 12.27 -1.67
N GLU A 51 -5.43 12.00 -0.64
CA GLU A 51 -5.84 11.92 0.78
C GLU A 51 -6.76 10.76 1.17
N ALA A 52 -7.00 9.80 0.28
CA ALA A 52 -7.82 8.62 0.55
C ALA A 52 -7.03 7.32 0.40
N VAL A 53 -7.30 6.34 1.26
CA VAL A 53 -6.87 4.95 1.04
C VAL A 53 -7.67 4.38 -0.12
N ILE A 54 -6.99 4.06 -1.22
CA ILE A 54 -7.63 3.47 -2.40
C ILE A 54 -7.53 1.95 -2.42
N ALA A 55 -6.56 1.37 -1.69
CA ALA A 55 -6.34 -0.06 -1.63
C ALA A 55 -5.56 -0.46 -0.37
N LEU A 56 -5.87 -1.65 0.12
CA LEU A 56 -5.09 -2.37 1.14
C LEU A 56 -4.54 -3.64 0.49
N VAL A 57 -3.21 -3.79 0.49
CA VAL A 57 -2.52 -4.93 -0.12
C VAL A 57 -1.89 -5.77 0.97
N GLU A 58 -2.38 -7.00 1.14
CA GLU A 58 -1.83 -7.94 2.11
C GLU A 58 -0.69 -8.78 1.50
N ARG A 59 0.19 -9.31 2.35
CA ARG A 59 1.28 -10.21 1.95
C ARG A 59 0.83 -11.44 1.15
N ALA A 60 -0.41 -11.91 1.37
CA ALA A 60 -1.03 -12.98 0.57
C ALA A 60 -1.35 -12.57 -0.88
N GLY A 61 -1.16 -11.29 -1.24
CA GLY A 61 -1.46 -10.74 -2.56
C GLY A 61 -2.94 -10.35 -2.74
N ALA A 62 -3.74 -10.47 -1.69
CA ALA A 62 -5.13 -10.00 -1.66
C ALA A 62 -5.14 -8.47 -1.70
N VAL A 63 -5.98 -7.93 -2.58
CA VAL A 63 -6.30 -6.50 -2.61
C VAL A 63 -7.69 -6.35 -2.00
N LEU A 64 -7.74 -5.82 -0.80
CA LEU A 64 -8.99 -5.39 -0.20
C LEU A 64 -9.31 -4.02 -0.78
N GLY A 65 -10.52 -3.87 -1.32
CA GLY A 65 -10.99 -2.59 -1.84
C GLY A 65 -10.92 -1.50 -0.75
N ALA A 66 -11.00 -0.24 -1.16
CA ALA A 66 -10.97 0.90 -0.24
C ALA A 66 -11.88 0.63 0.98
N PRO A 67 -11.39 0.82 2.22
CA PRO A 67 -12.24 0.70 3.39
C PRO A 67 -13.43 1.63 3.20
N ALA A 68 -14.65 1.13 3.40
CA ALA A 68 -15.84 1.95 3.31
C ALA A 68 -15.66 3.13 4.27
N ALA A 69 -15.60 4.35 3.72
CA ALA A 69 -15.56 5.56 4.52
C ALA A 69 -16.78 5.53 5.45
N GLY A 70 -16.51 5.37 6.75
CA GLY A 70 -17.51 5.43 7.81
C GLY A 70 -17.96 6.86 8.06
#